data_AF-A0A7S2X9R2-F1
#
_entry.id   AF-A0A7S2X9R2-F1
#
_cell.length_a   1.000
_cell.length_b   1.000
_cell.length_c   1.000
_cell.angle_alpha   90.00
_cell.angle_beta   90.00
_cell.angle_gamma   90.00
#
_symmetry.space_group_name_H-M   'P 1'
#
loop_
_entity.id
_entity.type
_entity.pdbx_description
1 polymer ?
#
loop_
_entity_poly.entity_id
_entity_poly.type
_entity_poly.pdbx_seq_one_letter_code
_entity_poly.pdbx_strand_id
1 'polypeptide(L)'
;RTTDPPESGSLSMLLAATFIASALAAPSCPGSKAFIHAKCSLTATFPSNTCEEVATEMIARINGENAWVDPHNGGVYTLTSGGPTSAVLTTQRVTGNKKYTDLQKWTLNKEGSGCQVQACSESQVTSVIDYSTNYCDLHNLYCGSQDGCPVAHSDFKYTENFNSCSQNDKSQCVVKAATVGGPSECKKVEVQQDFDLDKYISQKWYIQQQQPTSYLPASQNYCVSAMYTKRSGGLFGYTISVDNKAFESDKSTKHEASICAAVADKNDPAKLEVAPCFLPTFAAGPYWVVAFNDEEGWALISGGQPTVPGTNGCRTGTGVNGAGLWIFTRQQARDDAVVQKVRDLAVQKGFDITVLNDVDQTSCPQ
;
A
#
# COMPACT_ATOMS: atom_id res chain seq x y z
N ARG A 1 10.75 -59.73 59.26
CA ARG A 1 9.52 -60.43 58.86
C ARG A 1 8.40 -59.87 59.76
N THR A 2 7.88 -58.64 59.56
CA THR A 2 7.52 -57.91 58.31
C THR A 2 6.65 -58.81 57.42
N THR A 3 5.44 -58.49 56.96
CA THR A 3 4.65 -57.24 56.82
C THR A 3 3.14 -57.54 57.03
N ASP A 4 2.13 -56.65 57.03
CA ASP A 4 1.87 -55.24 57.46
C ASP A 4 0.31 -54.97 57.38
N PRO A 5 -0.29 -53.85 57.89
CA PRO A 5 -1.76 -53.68 57.94
C PRO A 5 -2.39 -53.25 56.59
N PRO A 6 -3.72 -53.41 56.39
CA PRO A 6 -4.37 -53.20 55.10
C PRO A 6 -4.48 -51.73 54.68
N GLU A 7 -4.26 -51.44 53.40
CA GLU A 7 -4.29 -50.11 52.81
C GLU A 7 -5.70 -49.49 52.81
N SER A 8 -5.79 -48.23 53.27
CA SER A 8 -6.96 -47.38 53.03
C SER A 8 -6.91 -46.81 51.61
N GLY A 9 -7.79 -47.29 50.72
CA GLY A 9 -7.90 -46.76 49.37
C GLY A 9 -8.38 -45.30 49.34
N SER A 10 -7.45 -44.36 49.14
CA SER A 10 -7.78 -42.97 48.89
C SER A 10 -8.34 -42.82 47.48
N LEU A 11 -9.64 -42.51 47.38
CA LEU A 11 -10.30 -42.25 46.10
C LEU A 11 -9.91 -40.85 45.59
N SER A 12 -8.79 -40.77 44.87
CA SER A 12 -8.36 -39.53 44.20
C SER A 12 -9.40 -39.11 43.15
N MET A 13 -10.29 -38.20 43.56
CA MET A 13 -11.28 -37.58 42.70
C MET A 13 -10.58 -36.65 41.72
N LEU A 14 -10.26 -37.14 40.51
CA LEU A 14 -9.80 -36.27 39.43
C LEU A 14 -10.94 -35.29 39.07
N LEU A 15 -10.83 -34.05 39.54
CA LEU A 15 -11.55 -32.93 38.96
C LEU A 15 -11.02 -32.72 37.54
N ALA A 16 -11.69 -33.31 36.56
CA ALA A 16 -11.54 -32.91 35.18
C ALA A 16 -12.04 -31.47 35.04
N ALA A 17 -11.11 -30.51 35.10
CA ALA A 17 -11.40 -29.11 34.84
C ALA A 17 -11.81 -28.96 33.36
N THR A 18 -13.12 -28.97 33.11
CA THR A 18 -13.67 -28.66 31.79
C THR A 18 -13.39 -27.20 31.48
N PHE A 19 -12.32 -26.95 30.71
CA PHE A 19 -12.08 -25.67 30.08
C PHE A 19 -13.21 -25.39 29.09
N ILE A 20 -14.22 -24.67 29.54
CA ILE A 20 -15.20 -24.04 28.65
C ILE A 20 -14.45 -22.93 27.93
N ALA A 21 -14.04 -23.19 26.70
CA ALA A 21 -13.52 -22.17 25.81
C ALA A 21 -14.67 -21.18 25.49
N SER A 22 -14.74 -20.10 26.27
CA SER A 22 -15.68 -19.01 26.00
C SER A 22 -15.38 -18.43 24.62
N ALA A 23 -16.30 -18.66 23.67
CA ALA A 23 -16.25 -18.03 22.36
C ALA A 23 -16.38 -16.52 22.56
N LEU A 24 -15.26 -15.82 22.48
CA LEU A 24 -15.22 -14.37 22.63
C LEU A 24 -15.89 -13.71 21.42
N ALA A 25 -16.63 -12.63 21.70
CA ALA A 25 -17.22 -11.82 20.64
C ALA A 25 -16.12 -11.23 19.75
N ALA A 26 -16.40 -11.07 18.45
CA ALA A 26 -15.47 -10.45 17.52
C ALA A 26 -15.15 -8.99 17.93
N PRO A 27 -13.93 -8.49 17.65
CA PRO A 27 -13.55 -7.13 18.01
C PRO A 27 -14.51 -6.08 17.44
N SER A 28 -15.07 -5.23 18.30
CA SER A 28 -15.91 -4.12 17.85
C SER A 28 -15.02 -3.03 17.22
N CYS A 29 -15.22 -2.74 15.95
CA CYS A 29 -14.49 -1.70 15.24
C CYS A 29 -15.03 -0.28 15.57
N PRO A 30 -14.23 0.79 15.41
CA PRO A 30 -14.61 2.15 15.78
C PRO A 30 -15.59 2.83 14.80
N GLY A 31 -15.78 2.28 13.60
CA GLY A 31 -16.57 2.86 12.52
C GLY A 31 -15.73 3.75 11.61
N SER A 32 -16.21 3.94 10.38
CA SER A 32 -15.66 4.90 9.42
C SER A 32 -16.77 5.74 8.79
N LYS A 33 -16.42 6.97 8.40
CA LYS A 33 -17.29 7.85 7.60
C LYS A 33 -17.23 7.52 6.10
N ALA A 34 -16.24 6.76 5.65
CA ALA A 34 -16.10 6.35 4.26
C ALA A 34 -16.98 5.12 3.97
N PHE A 35 -17.77 5.18 2.89
CA PHE A 35 -18.73 4.12 2.54
C PHE A 35 -18.05 2.78 2.16
N ILE A 36 -16.85 2.86 1.58
CA ILE A 36 -15.98 1.72 1.28
C ILE A 36 -14.61 2.04 1.87
N HIS A 37 -14.16 1.26 2.85
CA HIS A 37 -12.87 1.45 3.51
C HIS A 37 -12.21 0.11 3.82
N ALA A 38 -10.88 0.10 3.81
CA ALA A 38 -10.07 -1.00 4.29
C ALA A 38 -10.11 -1.06 5.82
N LYS A 39 -9.96 -2.28 6.34
CA LYS A 39 -9.94 -2.56 7.77
C LYS A 39 -9.21 -3.84 8.11
N CYS A 40 -8.78 -3.95 9.35
CA CYS A 40 -8.26 -5.17 9.93
C CYS A 40 -8.81 -5.33 11.34
N SER A 41 -9.33 -6.52 11.67
CA SER A 41 -9.59 -6.92 13.05
C SER A 41 -8.94 -8.26 13.38
N LEU A 42 -8.33 -8.32 14.57
CA LEU A 42 -7.53 -9.44 15.05
C LEU A 42 -7.67 -9.59 16.57
N THR A 43 -7.19 -10.73 17.08
CA THR A 43 -7.03 -11.00 18.50
C THR A 43 -5.58 -11.42 18.74
N ALA A 44 -4.85 -10.68 19.56
CA ALA A 44 -3.50 -10.99 19.99
C ALA A 44 -3.49 -11.55 21.42
N THR A 45 -2.86 -12.70 21.65
CA THR A 45 -2.83 -13.38 22.96
C THR A 45 -1.41 -13.40 23.53
N PHE A 46 -1.26 -12.87 24.74
CA PHE A 46 -0.01 -12.69 25.48
C PHE A 46 -0.04 -13.59 26.74
N PRO A 47 0.44 -14.84 26.69
CA PRO A 47 0.23 -15.82 27.75
C PRO A 47 0.95 -15.50 29.08
N SER A 48 2.01 -14.69 29.02
CA SER A 48 2.92 -14.43 30.14
C SER A 48 2.96 -12.96 30.59
N ASN A 49 2.10 -12.10 30.04
CA ASN A 49 2.09 -10.66 30.30
C ASN A 49 0.68 -10.19 30.64
N THR A 50 0.56 -9.35 31.66
CA THR A 50 -0.68 -8.71 32.07
C THR A 50 -1.13 -7.67 31.03
N CYS A 51 -2.42 -7.34 31.04
CA CYS A 51 -2.93 -6.31 30.13
C CYS A 51 -2.38 -4.91 30.44
N GLU A 52 -1.96 -4.65 31.68
CA GLU A 52 -1.32 -3.38 32.05
C GLU A 52 0.08 -3.25 31.46
N GLU A 53 0.87 -4.33 31.44
CA GLU A 53 2.18 -4.35 30.76
C GLU A 53 2.03 -4.13 29.25
N VAL A 54 1.07 -4.82 28.61
CA VAL A 54 0.81 -4.67 27.17
C VAL A 54 0.31 -3.25 26.83
N ALA A 55 -0.64 -2.72 27.59
CA ALA A 55 -1.12 -1.34 27.40
C ALA A 55 -0.03 -0.29 27.67
N THR A 56 0.87 -0.53 28.64
CA THR A 56 2.01 0.37 28.92
C THR A 56 2.96 0.44 27.73
N GLU A 57 3.32 -0.69 27.12
CA GLU A 57 4.14 -0.72 25.90
C GLU A 57 3.46 0.00 24.73
N MET A 58 2.17 -0.28 24.49
CA MET A 58 1.40 0.41 23.45
C MET A 58 1.40 1.93 23.63
N ILE A 59 1.18 2.40 24.86
CA ILE A 59 1.13 3.84 25.19
C ILE A 59 2.51 4.48 25.08
N ALA A 60 3.58 3.78 25.48
CA ALA A 60 4.94 4.28 25.32
C ALA A 60 5.34 4.45 23.84
N ARG A 61 4.91 3.53 22.96
CA ARG A 61 5.05 3.66 21.50
C ARG A 61 4.27 4.86 20.96
N ILE A 62 3.02 5.05 21.40
CA ILE A 62 2.19 6.22 21.05
C ILE A 62 2.88 7.53 21.48
N ASN A 63 3.54 7.55 22.63
CA ASN A 63 4.29 8.70 23.14
C ASN A 63 5.65 8.94 22.45
N GLY A 64 6.11 8.02 21.58
CA GLY A 64 7.44 8.09 20.97
C GLY A 64 8.59 7.87 21.96
N GLU A 65 8.33 7.18 23.08
CA GLU A 65 9.35 6.92 24.11
C GLU A 65 10.50 6.09 23.56
N ASN A 66 11.71 6.31 24.10
CA ASN A 66 12.96 5.72 23.61
C ASN A 66 13.21 5.90 22.10
N ALA A 67 12.72 7.02 21.54
CA ALA A 67 12.76 7.37 20.12
C ALA A 67 12.05 6.36 19.19
N TRP A 68 11.03 5.68 19.71
CA TRP A 68 10.20 4.80 18.91
C TRP A 68 9.43 5.57 17.83
N VAL A 69 9.35 4.99 16.63
CA VAL A 69 8.64 5.51 15.45
C VAL A 69 7.96 4.34 14.74
N ASP A 70 6.76 4.57 14.19
CA ASP A 70 6.02 3.56 13.40
C ASP A 70 6.89 2.93 12.31
N PRO A 71 7.28 1.65 12.43
CA PRO A 71 8.21 1.01 11.51
C PRO A 71 7.57 0.67 10.16
N HIS A 72 6.26 0.89 9.97
CA HIS A 72 5.59 0.62 8.69
C HIS A 72 5.71 1.80 7.72
N ASN A 73 5.39 3.03 8.14
CA ASN A 73 5.58 4.22 7.29
C ASN A 73 5.77 5.55 8.04
N GLY A 74 6.25 5.51 9.29
CA GLY A 74 6.47 6.70 10.10
C GLY A 74 5.18 7.43 10.49
N GLY A 75 4.06 6.69 10.59
CA GLY A 75 2.82 7.22 11.14
C GLY A 75 2.96 7.70 12.59
N VAL A 76 2.11 8.65 12.95
CA VAL A 76 1.98 9.21 14.29
C VAL A 76 0.69 8.68 14.89
N TYR A 77 0.80 7.99 16.03
CA TYR A 77 -0.35 7.53 16.80
C TYR A 77 -0.76 8.61 17.83
N THR A 78 -2.02 8.58 18.24
CA THR A 78 -2.58 9.44 19.28
C THR A 78 -3.54 8.61 20.14
N LEU A 79 -3.34 8.61 21.46
CA LEU A 79 -4.30 8.04 22.40
C LEU A 79 -5.49 8.99 22.53
N THR A 80 -6.70 8.52 22.18
CA THR A 80 -7.93 9.33 22.25
C THR A 80 -8.78 9.00 23.46
N SER A 81 -8.68 7.78 23.99
CA SER A 81 -9.29 7.40 25.28
C SER A 81 -8.60 6.17 25.89
N GLY A 82 -8.68 6.05 27.21
CA GLY A 82 -8.07 4.97 28.00
C GLY A 82 -6.73 5.35 28.63
N GLY A 83 -5.98 4.33 29.05
CA GLY A 83 -4.71 4.42 29.77
C GLY A 83 -4.24 3.02 30.21
N PRO A 84 -3.07 2.87 30.85
CA PRO A 84 -2.46 1.55 31.13
C PRO A 84 -3.37 0.54 31.85
N THR A 85 -4.22 1.02 32.76
CA THR A 85 -5.16 0.19 33.55
C THR A 85 -6.55 0.07 32.92
N SER A 86 -6.78 0.60 31.72
CA SER A 86 -8.10 0.60 31.07
C SER A 86 -8.35 -0.67 30.28
N ALA A 87 -9.52 -1.29 30.47
CA ALA A 87 -9.95 -2.45 29.68
C ALA A 87 -10.26 -2.13 28.20
N VAL A 88 -10.41 -0.85 27.86
CA VAL A 88 -10.61 -0.38 26.48
C VAL A 88 -9.69 0.81 26.22
N LEU A 89 -9.00 0.79 25.09
CA LEU A 89 -8.27 1.95 24.54
C LEU A 89 -8.93 2.34 23.21
N THR A 90 -8.95 3.64 22.90
CA THR A 90 -9.17 4.11 21.54
C THR A 90 -8.00 4.97 21.11
N THR A 91 -7.55 4.76 19.89
CA THR A 91 -6.39 5.44 19.31
C THR A 91 -6.72 5.91 17.90
N GLN A 92 -5.92 6.83 17.41
CA GLN A 92 -5.95 7.28 16.02
C GLN A 92 -4.52 7.20 15.51
N ARG A 93 -4.33 6.78 14.25
CA ARG A 93 -3.06 6.92 13.56
C ARG A 93 -3.22 7.82 12.35
N VAL A 94 -2.22 8.67 12.12
CA VAL A 94 -2.06 9.42 10.87
C VAL A 94 -0.78 8.92 10.20
N THR A 95 -0.83 8.52 8.92
CA THR A 95 0.37 8.05 8.19
C THR A 95 1.47 9.12 8.14
N GLY A 96 2.74 8.72 7.96
CA GLY A 96 3.85 9.68 7.90
C GLY A 96 3.74 10.72 6.77
N ASN A 97 3.03 10.37 5.69
CA ASN A 97 2.69 11.28 4.58
C ASN A 97 1.46 12.18 4.86
N LYS A 98 0.82 12.05 6.03
CA LYS A 98 -0.36 12.79 6.51
C LYS A 98 -1.64 12.64 5.67
N LYS A 99 -1.70 11.66 4.76
CA LYS A 99 -2.86 11.44 3.88
C LYS A 99 -3.95 10.56 4.49
N TYR A 100 -3.57 9.58 5.30
CA TYR A 100 -4.50 8.60 5.86
C TYR A 100 -4.68 8.85 7.34
N THR A 101 -5.91 8.63 7.79
CA THR A 101 -6.26 8.61 9.20
C THR A 101 -7.02 7.34 9.43
N ASP A 102 -6.51 6.51 10.32
CA ASP A 102 -7.13 5.27 10.75
C ASP A 102 -7.57 5.46 12.21
N LEU A 103 -8.75 4.97 12.56
CA LEU A 103 -9.19 4.90 13.96
C LEU A 103 -9.04 3.46 14.41
N GLN A 104 -8.49 3.26 15.61
CA GLN A 104 -8.38 1.93 16.21
C GLN A 104 -9.13 1.85 17.55
N LYS A 105 -9.69 0.67 17.81
CA LYS A 105 -10.28 0.32 19.10
C LYS A 105 -9.67 -0.99 19.61
N TRP A 106 -9.34 -1.00 20.89
CA TRP A 106 -8.68 -2.09 21.58
C TRP A 106 -9.50 -2.48 22.81
N THR A 107 -9.70 -3.77 23.03
CA THR A 107 -10.33 -4.32 24.23
C THR A 107 -9.38 -5.34 24.84
N LEU A 108 -8.89 -5.05 26.04
CA LEU A 108 -7.91 -5.85 26.76
C LEU A 108 -8.63 -6.66 27.84
N ASN A 109 -8.57 -7.99 27.70
CA ASN A 109 -9.22 -8.94 28.58
C ASN A 109 -8.16 -9.78 29.30
N LYS A 110 -8.27 -9.90 30.63
CA LYS A 110 -7.41 -10.81 31.40
C LYS A 110 -7.72 -12.27 31.07
N GLU A 111 -6.71 -13.04 30.68
CA GLU A 111 -6.83 -14.45 30.36
C GLU A 111 -5.86 -15.27 31.24
N GLY A 112 -6.37 -15.78 32.37
CA GLY A 112 -5.53 -16.43 33.39
C GLY A 112 -4.56 -15.46 34.05
N SER A 113 -3.25 -15.70 33.87
CA SER A 113 -2.17 -14.76 34.22
C SER A 113 -1.81 -13.79 33.10
N GLY A 114 -2.23 -14.07 31.86
CA GLY A 114 -1.90 -13.32 30.66
C GLY A 114 -2.96 -12.30 30.26
N CYS A 115 -2.81 -11.78 29.04
CA CYS A 115 -3.73 -10.85 28.41
C CYS A 115 -4.17 -11.33 27.02
N GLN A 116 -5.40 -11.01 26.68
CA GLN A 116 -5.93 -11.12 25.33
C GLN A 116 -6.39 -9.73 24.86
N VAL A 117 -5.80 -9.26 23.76
CA VAL A 117 -6.11 -7.96 23.15
C VAL A 117 -6.92 -8.20 21.88
N GLN A 118 -8.18 -7.80 21.90
CA GLN A 118 -9.01 -7.70 20.70
C GLN A 118 -8.81 -6.32 20.09
N ALA A 119 -8.50 -6.26 18.80
CA ALA A 119 -8.14 -5.04 18.13
C ALA A 119 -8.87 -4.91 16.79
N CYS A 120 -9.25 -3.68 16.42
CA CYS A 120 -9.69 -3.36 15.06
C CYS A 120 -9.25 -1.96 14.66
N SER A 121 -8.73 -1.82 13.44
CA SER A 121 -8.44 -0.57 12.76
C SER A 121 -9.36 -0.42 11.54
N GLU A 122 -9.92 0.77 11.34
CA GLU A 122 -10.74 1.14 10.19
C GLU A 122 -10.30 2.49 9.63
N SER A 123 -9.98 2.51 8.33
CA SER A 123 -9.56 3.74 7.65
C SER A 123 -10.72 4.72 7.47
N GLN A 124 -10.46 6.00 7.74
CA GLN A 124 -11.46 7.08 7.71
C GLN A 124 -11.65 7.72 6.33
N VAL A 125 -10.92 7.21 5.33
CA VAL A 125 -11.00 7.63 3.92
C VAL A 125 -11.33 6.44 3.02
N THR A 126 -11.86 6.71 1.83
CA THR A 126 -12.21 5.66 0.87
C THR A 126 -10.99 4.79 0.56
N SER A 127 -11.14 3.48 0.69
CA SER A 127 -10.05 2.51 0.48
C SER A 127 -10.61 1.11 0.21
N VAL A 128 -10.04 0.40 -0.76
CA VAL A 128 -10.48 -0.97 -1.15
C VAL A 128 -9.40 -2.01 -0.84
N ILE A 129 -8.14 -1.60 -1.00
CA ILE A 129 -6.91 -2.34 -0.73
C ILE A 129 -6.00 -1.35 0.01
N ASP A 130 -5.26 -1.82 1.01
CA ASP A 130 -4.41 -1.01 1.89
C ASP A 130 -3.03 -1.62 2.11
N TYR A 131 -2.71 -2.72 1.43
CA TYR A 131 -1.42 -3.43 1.51
C TYR A 131 -1.03 -3.82 2.94
N SER A 132 -2.02 -4.16 3.76
CA SER A 132 -1.90 -4.50 5.18
C SER A 132 -1.67 -3.29 6.10
N THR A 133 -1.89 -2.05 5.66
CA THR A 133 -1.72 -0.84 6.50
C THR A 133 -2.53 -0.93 7.80
N ASN A 134 -3.82 -1.30 7.75
CA ASN A 134 -4.67 -1.46 8.94
C ASN A 134 -4.21 -2.63 9.82
N TYR A 135 -3.55 -3.65 9.28
CA TYR A 135 -2.92 -4.70 10.08
C TYR A 135 -1.66 -4.20 10.77
N CYS A 136 -0.76 -3.57 10.03
CA CYS A 136 0.51 -3.08 10.55
C CYS A 136 0.32 -1.95 11.57
N ASP A 137 -0.70 -1.11 11.38
CA ASP A 137 -1.19 -0.13 12.36
C ASP A 137 -1.57 -0.77 13.70
N LEU A 138 -2.19 -1.97 13.68
CA LEU A 138 -2.44 -2.72 14.91
C LEU A 138 -1.17 -3.41 15.43
N HIS A 139 -0.50 -4.17 14.58
CA HIS A 139 0.67 -4.97 14.91
C HIS A 139 1.78 -4.13 15.56
N ASN A 140 2.04 -2.95 15.00
CA ASN A 140 3.18 -2.10 15.39
C ASN A 140 3.07 -1.54 16.81
N LEU A 141 1.90 -1.51 17.44
CA LEU A 141 1.79 -1.07 18.84
C LEU A 141 2.17 -2.14 19.88
N TYR A 142 2.37 -3.40 19.50
CA TYR A 142 2.79 -4.45 20.43
C TYR A 142 3.87 -5.40 19.89
N CYS A 143 4.21 -5.33 18.60
CA CYS A 143 5.10 -6.30 17.98
C CYS A 143 6.53 -6.23 18.52
N GLY A 144 7.20 -7.39 18.57
CA GLY A 144 8.46 -7.56 19.30
C GLY A 144 9.61 -8.10 18.45
N SER A 145 10.66 -8.56 19.13
CA SER A 145 11.87 -9.16 18.54
C SER A 145 11.57 -10.36 17.64
N GLN A 146 10.48 -11.09 17.93
CA GLN A 146 10.05 -12.25 17.15
C GLN A 146 9.65 -11.90 15.71
N ASP A 147 9.26 -10.65 15.47
CA ASP A 147 8.80 -10.13 14.18
C ASP A 147 9.73 -9.02 13.64
N GLY A 148 10.90 -8.83 14.28
CA GLY A 148 11.90 -7.83 13.88
C GLY A 148 11.56 -6.38 14.22
N CYS A 149 10.54 -6.14 15.06
CA CYS A 149 10.07 -4.81 15.41
C CYS A 149 10.97 -4.05 16.39
N PRO A 150 11.02 -2.70 16.31
CA PRO A 150 11.50 -1.86 17.41
C PRO A 150 10.53 -1.92 18.59
N VAL A 151 11.09 -2.01 19.80
CA VAL A 151 10.40 -2.06 21.09
C VAL A 151 10.62 -0.74 21.83
N ALA A 152 9.61 -0.24 22.55
CA ALA A 152 9.75 0.96 23.38
C ALA A 152 10.32 0.58 24.76
N HIS A 153 9.72 -0.36 25.48
CA HIS A 153 10.21 -0.88 26.78
C HIS A 153 10.16 -2.40 26.89
N SER A 154 9.04 -3.03 26.53
CA SER A 154 8.76 -4.44 26.80
C SER A 154 8.65 -5.27 25.52
N ASP A 155 9.50 -6.29 25.40
CA ASP A 155 9.41 -7.30 24.34
C ASP A 155 8.50 -8.45 24.77
N PHE A 156 7.61 -8.88 23.89
CA PHE A 156 6.55 -9.83 24.20
C PHE A 156 6.65 -11.13 23.38
N LYS A 157 6.05 -12.19 23.90
CA LYS A 157 5.67 -13.38 23.12
C LYS A 157 4.16 -13.41 22.99
N TYR A 158 3.68 -13.47 21.76
CA TYR A 158 2.26 -13.45 21.43
C TYR A 158 1.95 -14.27 20.19
N THR A 159 0.70 -14.67 20.08
CA THR A 159 0.09 -15.23 18.87
C THR A 159 -1.03 -14.33 18.37
N GLU A 160 -1.31 -14.36 17.08
CA GLU A 160 -2.35 -13.54 16.44
C GLU A 160 -3.37 -14.44 15.74
N ASN A 161 -4.65 -14.14 15.92
CA ASN A 161 -5.76 -14.76 15.21
C ASN A 161 -6.52 -13.66 14.45
N PHE A 162 -6.71 -13.83 13.15
CA PHE A 162 -7.38 -12.84 12.30
C PHE A 162 -8.88 -13.07 12.26
N ASN A 163 -9.67 -12.03 12.54
CA ASN A 163 -11.13 -12.10 12.54
C ASN A 163 -11.70 -11.56 11.23
N SER A 164 -11.37 -10.31 10.88
CA SER A 164 -11.75 -9.68 9.62
C SER A 164 -10.58 -8.83 9.12
N CYS A 165 -9.58 -9.49 8.54
CA CYS A 165 -8.34 -8.87 8.10
C CYS A 165 -7.80 -9.64 6.88
N SER A 166 -8.19 -9.21 5.68
CA SER A 166 -7.84 -9.88 4.42
C SER A 166 -6.43 -9.54 3.91
N GLN A 167 -5.82 -8.49 4.44
CA GLN A 167 -4.47 -8.05 4.12
C GLN A 167 -3.69 -7.95 5.43
N ASN A 168 -2.85 -8.95 5.66
CA ASN A 168 -2.16 -9.21 6.92
C ASN A 168 -0.72 -9.70 6.70
N ASP A 169 -0.06 -9.24 5.63
CA ASP A 169 1.34 -9.57 5.37
C ASP A 169 2.25 -8.83 6.35
N LYS A 170 2.68 -9.56 7.38
CA LYS A 170 3.57 -9.05 8.43
C LYS A 170 4.91 -8.54 7.90
N SER A 171 5.39 -9.03 6.75
CA SER A 171 6.62 -8.53 6.16
C SER A 171 6.54 -7.08 5.69
N GLN A 172 5.34 -6.51 5.56
CA GLN A 172 5.12 -5.09 5.26
C GLN A 172 5.20 -4.18 6.50
N CYS A 173 5.09 -4.72 7.72
CA CYS A 173 4.89 -3.91 8.93
C CYS A 173 6.16 -3.29 9.50
N VAL A 174 7.32 -3.87 9.18
CA VAL A 174 8.64 -3.30 9.47
C VAL A 174 9.36 -3.06 8.15
N VAL A 175 9.13 -1.89 7.56
CA VAL A 175 9.95 -1.45 6.43
C VAL A 175 11.28 -0.93 6.98
N LYS A 176 12.38 -1.22 6.30
CA LYS A 176 13.65 -0.54 6.62
C LYS A 176 13.44 0.95 6.43
N ALA A 177 13.72 1.73 7.47
CA ALA A 177 13.71 3.19 7.39
C ALA A 177 14.46 3.63 6.12
N ALA A 178 13.83 4.48 5.32
CA ALA A 178 14.37 4.89 4.02
C ALA A 178 15.80 5.41 4.19
N THR A 179 16.77 4.71 3.61
CA THR A 179 18.17 5.09 3.71
C THR A 179 18.36 6.43 3.01
N VAL A 180 18.68 7.46 3.79
CA VAL A 180 19.08 8.78 3.28
C VAL A 180 20.33 8.59 2.42
N GLY A 181 20.13 8.43 1.11
CA GLY A 181 21.16 7.94 0.19
C GLY A 181 20.66 7.06 -0.97
N GLY A 182 19.38 6.68 -1.00
CA GLY A 182 18.82 5.89 -2.11
C GLY A 182 19.27 4.43 -2.16
N PRO A 183 18.81 3.65 -3.15
CA PRO A 183 19.37 2.32 -3.42
C PRO A 183 20.70 2.46 -4.16
N SER A 184 21.70 1.63 -3.83
CA SER A 184 22.98 1.61 -4.56
C SER A 184 22.84 1.12 -6.00
N GLU A 185 21.84 0.27 -6.28
CA GLU A 185 21.55 -0.31 -7.59
C GLU A 185 20.04 -0.47 -7.80
N CYS A 186 19.59 -0.40 -9.04
CA CYS A 186 18.18 -0.52 -9.39
C CYS A 186 17.76 -1.96 -9.65
N LYS A 187 16.78 -2.44 -8.88
CA LYS A 187 16.14 -3.74 -9.11
C LYS A 187 15.35 -3.72 -10.41
N LYS A 188 15.29 -4.88 -11.08
CA LYS A 188 14.47 -5.10 -12.27
C LYS A 188 12.99 -5.00 -11.91
N VAL A 189 12.26 -4.07 -12.53
CA VAL A 189 10.80 -4.02 -12.49
C VAL A 189 10.22 -5.02 -13.49
N GLU A 190 9.14 -5.67 -13.08
CA GLU A 190 8.31 -6.55 -13.91
C GLU A 190 6.99 -5.87 -14.24
N VAL A 191 6.59 -6.01 -15.50
CA VAL A 191 5.35 -5.49 -16.07
C VAL A 191 4.18 -6.43 -15.84
N GLN A 192 2.96 -5.99 -16.16
CA GLN A 192 1.76 -6.77 -15.96
C GLN A 192 1.80 -8.11 -16.73
N GLN A 193 1.56 -9.19 -16.00
CA GLN A 193 1.29 -10.51 -16.57
C GLN A 193 -0.17 -10.59 -17.04
N ASP A 194 -0.45 -11.44 -18.04
CA ASP A 194 -1.77 -11.61 -18.64
C ASP A 194 -2.41 -10.29 -19.13
N PHE A 195 -1.57 -9.38 -19.62
CA PHE A 195 -1.99 -8.03 -20.04
C PHE A 195 -2.88 -8.06 -21.30
N ASP A 196 -4.12 -7.63 -21.13
CA ASP A 196 -5.10 -7.42 -22.18
C ASP A 196 -4.96 -6.01 -22.79
N LEU A 197 -4.22 -5.94 -23.91
CA LEU A 197 -4.02 -4.71 -24.67
C LEU A 197 -5.34 -4.09 -25.15
N ASP A 198 -6.33 -4.91 -25.52
CA ASP A 198 -7.58 -4.44 -26.10
C ASP A 198 -8.43 -3.71 -25.06
N LYS A 199 -8.47 -4.23 -23.83
CA LYS A 199 -9.04 -3.51 -22.68
C LYS A 199 -8.28 -2.23 -22.39
N TYR A 200 -6.95 -2.28 -22.32
CA TYR A 200 -6.14 -1.10 -22.01
C TYR A 200 -6.43 0.09 -22.95
N ILE A 201 -6.46 -0.16 -24.27
CA ILE A 201 -6.70 0.87 -25.30
C ILE A 201 -8.18 1.19 -25.55
N SER A 202 -9.12 0.55 -24.87
CA SER A 202 -10.56 0.64 -25.17
C SER A 202 -11.18 2.03 -24.96
N GLN A 203 -10.59 2.87 -24.11
CA GLN A 203 -11.14 4.16 -23.68
C GLN A 203 -10.02 5.19 -23.47
N LYS A 204 -10.40 6.45 -23.28
CA LYS A 204 -9.47 7.53 -22.91
C LYS A 204 -8.80 7.23 -21.56
N TRP A 205 -7.57 7.68 -21.42
CA TRP A 205 -6.86 7.78 -20.15
C TRP A 205 -6.63 9.24 -19.79
N TYR A 206 -6.85 9.57 -18.51
CA TYR A 206 -6.50 10.86 -17.92
C TYR A 206 -5.32 10.66 -16.98
N ILE A 207 -4.28 11.46 -17.15
CA ILE A 207 -3.08 11.35 -16.31
C ILE A 207 -3.37 12.13 -15.02
N GLN A 208 -3.29 11.48 -13.86
CA GLN A 208 -3.52 12.12 -12.56
C GLN A 208 -2.21 12.57 -11.91
N GLN A 209 -1.12 11.84 -12.17
CA GLN A 209 0.24 12.21 -11.77
C GLN A 209 1.25 11.74 -12.81
N GLN A 210 2.33 12.50 -13.00
CA GLN A 210 3.46 12.04 -13.81
C GLN A 210 4.80 12.66 -13.41
N GLN A 211 5.88 12.06 -13.87
CA GLN A 211 7.22 12.62 -13.85
C GLN A 211 7.40 13.62 -15.01
N PRO A 212 7.92 14.84 -14.78
CA PRO A 212 8.32 15.75 -15.85
C PRO A 212 9.40 15.17 -16.76
N THR A 213 9.22 15.34 -18.07
CA THR A 213 10.19 14.93 -19.10
C THR A 213 10.62 16.12 -19.96
N SER A 214 11.65 15.96 -20.79
CA SER A 214 12.15 17.01 -21.67
C SER A 214 11.14 17.47 -22.73
N TYR A 215 10.15 16.63 -23.05
CA TYR A 215 9.09 16.90 -24.03
C TYR A 215 7.75 17.30 -23.38
N LEU A 216 7.59 17.12 -22.07
CA LEU A 216 6.41 17.52 -21.32
C LEU A 216 6.83 18.01 -19.91
N PRO A 217 7.34 19.25 -19.81
CA PRO A 217 7.72 19.86 -18.54
C PRO A 217 6.49 20.13 -17.66
N ALA A 218 6.70 20.29 -16.35
CA ALA A 218 5.62 20.51 -15.39
C ALA A 218 4.72 21.73 -15.71
N SER A 219 5.27 22.77 -16.36
CA SER A 219 4.51 23.96 -16.80
C SER A 219 3.49 23.69 -17.90
N GLN A 220 3.62 22.57 -18.62
CA GLN A 220 2.75 22.12 -19.73
C GLN A 220 1.97 20.85 -19.37
N ASN A 221 1.95 20.49 -18.08
CA ASN A 221 1.43 19.23 -17.57
C ASN A 221 0.05 19.41 -16.91
N TYR A 222 -0.89 20.00 -17.65
CA TYR A 222 -2.28 20.22 -17.21
C TYR A 222 -3.25 19.54 -18.17
N CYS A 223 -4.37 19.04 -17.64
CA CYS A 223 -5.44 18.39 -18.42
C CYS A 223 -4.94 17.28 -19.36
N VAL A 224 -3.89 16.57 -18.94
CA VAL A 224 -3.17 15.63 -19.80
C VAL A 224 -3.99 14.37 -20.02
N SER A 225 -4.16 13.97 -21.27
CA SER A 225 -4.92 12.77 -21.64
C SER A 225 -4.33 12.07 -22.86
N ALA A 226 -4.56 10.77 -22.94
CA ALA A 226 -4.17 9.93 -24.07
C ALA A 226 -5.38 9.14 -24.57
N MET A 227 -5.60 9.15 -25.88
CA MET A 227 -6.57 8.32 -26.58
C MET A 227 -5.84 7.35 -27.51
N TYR A 228 -6.34 6.13 -27.62
CA TYR A 228 -5.70 5.05 -28.37
C TYR A 228 -6.65 4.54 -29.45
N THR A 229 -6.12 4.32 -30.66
CA THR A 229 -6.91 3.82 -31.80
C THR A 229 -6.17 2.67 -32.47
N LYS A 230 -6.83 1.50 -32.64
CA LYS A 230 -6.30 0.40 -33.43
C LYS A 230 -6.13 0.81 -34.90
N ARG A 231 -5.03 0.40 -35.53
CA ARG A 231 -4.78 0.57 -36.97
C ARG A 231 -4.39 -0.76 -37.61
N SER A 232 -4.65 -0.89 -38.90
CA SER A 232 -4.43 -2.10 -39.71
C SER A 232 -2.96 -2.46 -39.97
N GLY A 233 -2.02 -1.98 -39.15
CA GLY A 233 -0.59 -1.99 -39.47
C GLY A 233 -0.18 -0.90 -40.48
N GLY A 234 1.12 -0.82 -40.74
CA GLY A 234 1.72 0.09 -41.72
C GLY A 234 3.18 -0.29 -41.99
N LEU A 235 3.89 0.52 -42.79
CA LEU A 235 5.26 0.24 -43.25
C LEU A 235 6.26 -0.13 -42.14
N PHE A 236 6.09 0.44 -40.95
CA PHE A 236 6.95 0.19 -39.78
C PHE A 236 6.28 -0.71 -38.71
N GLY A 237 5.20 -1.41 -39.02
CA GLY A 237 4.60 -2.40 -38.13
C GLY A 237 3.73 -1.85 -36.98
N TYR A 238 3.61 -0.54 -36.79
CA TYR A 238 2.74 0.05 -35.76
C TYR A 238 1.27 -0.36 -35.92
N THR A 239 0.70 -0.91 -34.85
CA THR A 239 -0.69 -1.40 -34.77
C THR A 239 -1.61 -0.48 -33.97
N ILE A 240 -1.07 0.57 -33.35
CA ILE A 240 -1.81 1.53 -32.52
C ILE A 240 -1.42 2.97 -32.91
N SER A 241 -2.41 3.87 -32.95
CA SER A 241 -2.22 5.33 -32.87
C SER A 241 -2.50 5.80 -31.45
N VAL A 242 -1.71 6.76 -30.96
CA VAL A 242 -1.89 7.39 -29.66
C VAL A 242 -1.95 8.90 -29.84
N ASP A 243 -3.10 9.49 -29.52
CA ASP A 243 -3.35 10.93 -29.56
C ASP A 243 -3.25 11.49 -28.15
N ASN A 244 -2.19 12.26 -27.89
CA ASN A 244 -1.93 12.89 -26.60
C ASN A 244 -2.37 14.36 -26.64
N LYS A 245 -3.04 14.82 -25.58
CA LYS A 245 -3.41 16.22 -25.35
C LYS A 245 -2.87 16.67 -24.00
N ALA A 246 -2.30 17.86 -23.91
CA ALA A 246 -1.83 18.52 -22.69
C ALA A 246 -2.00 20.05 -22.81
N PHE A 247 -1.89 20.78 -21.70
CA PHE A 247 -2.08 22.22 -21.63
C PHE A 247 -1.11 22.90 -20.68
N GLU A 248 -0.91 24.21 -20.86
CA GLU A 248 -0.28 25.08 -19.86
C GLU A 248 -1.20 25.35 -18.66
N SER A 249 -0.66 25.94 -17.59
CA SER A 249 -1.34 26.07 -16.29
C SER A 249 -2.63 26.91 -16.32
N ASP A 250 -2.74 27.86 -17.23
CA ASP A 250 -3.94 28.66 -17.47
C ASP A 250 -4.98 27.97 -18.37
N LYS A 251 -4.61 26.81 -18.93
CA LYS A 251 -5.38 26.00 -19.88
C LYS A 251 -5.75 26.72 -21.18
N SER A 252 -5.04 27.80 -21.54
CA SER A 252 -5.23 28.53 -22.80
C SER A 252 -4.36 27.97 -23.94
N THR A 253 -3.09 27.66 -23.66
CA THR A 253 -2.19 26.99 -24.60
C THR A 253 -2.43 25.50 -24.59
N LYS A 254 -2.69 24.91 -25.77
CA LYS A 254 -2.87 23.46 -25.97
C LYS A 254 -1.67 22.86 -26.71
N HIS A 255 -1.18 21.73 -26.22
CA HIS A 255 -0.17 20.88 -26.85
C HIS A 255 -0.80 19.55 -27.26
N GLU A 256 -0.63 19.13 -28.51
CA GLU A 256 -1.13 17.85 -29.02
C GLU A 256 -0.04 17.10 -29.80
N ALA A 257 -0.01 15.78 -29.67
CA ALA A 257 0.92 14.91 -30.37
C ALA A 257 0.29 13.56 -30.71
N SER A 258 0.10 13.31 -32.01
CA SER A 258 -0.27 12.01 -32.56
C SER A 258 0.99 11.17 -32.83
N ILE A 259 1.16 10.11 -32.07
CA ILE A 259 2.28 9.16 -32.17
C ILE A 259 1.75 7.75 -32.43
N CYS A 260 2.65 6.80 -32.65
CA CYS A 260 2.32 5.42 -32.96
C CYS A 260 2.95 4.47 -31.96
N ALA A 261 2.27 3.34 -31.73
CA ALA A 261 2.77 2.29 -30.85
C ALA A 261 2.64 0.89 -31.48
N ALA A 262 3.52 -0.01 -31.05
CA ALA A 262 3.52 -1.44 -31.35
C ALA A 262 3.79 -2.24 -30.07
N VAL A 263 3.39 -3.50 -30.05
CA VAL A 263 3.87 -4.47 -29.04
C VAL A 263 5.27 -4.93 -29.47
N ALA A 264 6.26 -4.79 -28.58
CA ALA A 264 7.66 -5.10 -28.89
C ALA A 264 7.92 -6.61 -28.95
N ASP A 265 7.40 -7.35 -27.97
CA ASP A 265 7.40 -8.81 -27.93
C ASP A 265 5.97 -9.30 -27.66
N LYS A 266 5.47 -10.23 -28.49
CA LYS A 266 4.13 -10.81 -28.33
C LYS A 266 4.01 -11.67 -27.07
N ASN A 267 5.13 -12.14 -26.52
CA ASN A 267 5.18 -12.88 -25.26
C ASN A 267 5.16 -11.94 -24.04
N ASP A 268 5.36 -10.63 -24.24
CA ASP A 268 5.36 -9.61 -23.18
C ASP A 268 4.56 -8.37 -23.64
N PRO A 269 3.23 -8.54 -23.85
CA PRO A 269 2.40 -7.52 -24.51
C PRO A 269 2.24 -6.22 -23.72
N ALA A 270 2.61 -6.22 -22.43
CA ALA A 270 2.68 -5.03 -21.58
C ALA A 270 3.89 -4.13 -21.91
N LYS A 271 4.85 -4.59 -22.72
CA LYS A 271 5.95 -3.79 -23.26
C LYS A 271 5.65 -3.34 -24.68
N LEU A 272 5.25 -2.08 -24.78
CA LEU A 272 5.08 -1.39 -26.03
C LEU A 272 6.34 -0.61 -26.42
N GLU A 273 6.45 -0.34 -27.72
CA GLU A 273 7.38 0.60 -28.33
C GLU A 273 6.58 1.77 -28.89
N VAL A 274 7.00 3.00 -28.60
CA VAL A 274 6.29 4.24 -28.96
C VAL A 274 7.22 5.22 -29.67
N ALA A 275 6.77 5.79 -30.79
CA ALA A 275 7.50 6.82 -31.54
C ALA A 275 6.57 7.70 -32.39
N PRO A 276 7.02 8.87 -32.86
CA PRO A 276 6.42 9.53 -34.02
C PRO A 276 6.22 8.56 -35.19
N CYS A 277 5.02 8.54 -35.78
CA CYS A 277 4.60 7.53 -36.75
C CYS A 277 5.45 7.42 -38.04
N PHE A 278 6.29 8.42 -38.33
CA PHE A 278 7.20 8.43 -39.49
C PHE A 278 8.57 7.79 -39.20
N LEU A 279 8.88 7.45 -37.94
CA LEU A 279 10.11 6.75 -37.58
C LEU A 279 9.91 5.23 -37.58
N PRO A 280 10.92 4.43 -37.99
CA PRO A 280 10.90 2.98 -37.81
C PRO A 280 10.83 2.55 -36.34
N THR A 281 10.25 1.37 -36.06
CA THR A 281 10.14 0.81 -34.69
C THR A 281 11.48 0.63 -33.98
N PHE A 282 12.58 0.32 -34.71
CA PHE A 282 13.91 0.22 -34.09
C PHE A 282 14.43 1.53 -33.47
N ALA A 283 13.80 2.67 -33.76
CA ALA A 283 14.10 3.97 -33.15
C ALA A 283 13.09 4.37 -32.06
N ALA A 284 12.13 3.51 -31.73
CA ALA A 284 11.09 3.77 -30.74
C ALA A 284 11.61 3.72 -29.30
N GLY A 285 10.91 4.44 -28.41
CA GLY A 285 11.14 4.39 -26.97
C GLY A 285 10.29 3.30 -26.30
N PRO A 286 10.78 2.67 -25.22
CA PRO A 286 9.98 1.73 -24.45
C PRO A 286 8.85 2.43 -23.70
N TYR A 287 7.69 1.79 -23.67
CA TYR A 287 6.50 2.19 -22.92
C TYR A 287 5.94 0.95 -22.23
N TRP A 288 6.02 0.90 -20.90
CA TRP A 288 5.75 -0.30 -20.12
C TRP A 288 4.51 -0.10 -19.24
N VAL A 289 3.50 -0.95 -19.43
CA VAL A 289 2.35 -1.03 -18.51
C VAL A 289 2.77 -1.90 -17.32
N VAL A 290 3.18 -1.25 -16.24
CA VAL A 290 3.68 -1.93 -15.03
C VAL A 290 2.54 -2.67 -14.33
N ALA A 291 1.36 -2.04 -14.29
CA ALA A 291 0.12 -2.63 -13.79
C ALA A 291 -1.09 -1.84 -14.33
N PHE A 292 -2.20 -2.52 -14.59
CA PHE A 292 -3.46 -1.94 -15.04
C PHE A 292 -4.63 -2.81 -14.56
N ASN A 293 -5.72 -2.15 -14.19
CA ASN A 293 -7.00 -2.79 -13.88
C ASN A 293 -8.11 -2.05 -14.66
N ASP A 294 -8.85 -2.79 -15.48
CA ASP A 294 -9.91 -2.24 -16.33
C ASP A 294 -11.19 -1.93 -15.53
N GLU A 295 -11.56 -2.82 -14.60
CA GLU A 295 -12.78 -2.72 -13.78
C GLU A 295 -12.69 -1.56 -12.79
N GLU A 296 -11.53 -1.37 -12.17
CA GLU A 296 -11.24 -0.22 -11.30
C GLU A 296 -10.77 1.02 -12.08
N GLY A 297 -10.48 0.88 -13.38
CA GLY A 297 -10.18 1.98 -14.28
C GLY A 297 -8.89 2.76 -13.96
N TRP A 298 -7.78 2.09 -13.66
CA TRP A 298 -6.47 2.72 -13.43
C TRP A 298 -5.29 1.98 -14.07
N ALA A 299 -4.17 2.70 -14.26
CA ALA A 299 -2.92 2.11 -14.72
C ALA A 299 -1.66 2.83 -14.18
N LEU A 300 -0.59 2.06 -13.96
CA LEU A 300 0.78 2.50 -13.70
C LEU A 300 1.64 2.27 -14.94
N ILE A 301 2.19 3.33 -15.50
CA ILE A 301 2.99 3.31 -16.73
C ILE A 301 4.40 3.80 -16.40
N SER A 302 5.43 3.15 -16.96
CA SER A 302 6.80 3.67 -16.94
C SER A 302 7.39 3.71 -18.34
N GLY A 303 8.26 4.68 -18.62
CA GLY A 303 8.92 4.85 -19.92
C GLY A 303 10.07 3.86 -20.15
N GLY A 304 9.91 2.61 -19.73
CA GLY A 304 10.95 1.58 -19.67
C GLY A 304 11.34 1.18 -18.25
N GLN A 305 12.53 0.60 -18.10
CA GLN A 305 13.08 0.20 -16.80
C GLN A 305 13.59 1.44 -16.02
N PRO A 306 13.24 1.62 -14.73
CA PRO A 306 13.95 2.58 -13.88
C PRO A 306 15.37 2.08 -13.60
N THR A 307 16.37 2.77 -14.16
CA THR A 307 17.80 2.43 -14.03
C THR A 307 18.60 3.47 -13.25
N VAL A 308 17.97 4.58 -12.82
CA VAL A 308 18.63 5.67 -12.11
C VAL A 308 18.22 5.63 -10.63
N PRO A 309 19.17 5.50 -9.68
CA PRO A 309 18.90 5.65 -8.27
C PRO A 309 18.20 6.99 -7.95
N GLY A 310 17.14 6.90 -7.17
CA GLY A 310 16.41 8.02 -6.58
C GLY A 310 16.59 8.08 -5.07
N THR A 311 15.79 8.90 -4.39
CA THR A 311 15.84 9.04 -2.92
C THR A 311 15.29 7.79 -2.22
N ASN A 312 14.14 7.29 -2.69
CA ASN A 312 13.37 6.22 -2.04
C ASN A 312 13.04 5.04 -2.96
N GLY A 313 13.87 4.80 -3.97
CA GLY A 313 13.66 3.78 -5.01
C GLY A 313 14.47 4.12 -6.25
N CYS A 314 14.06 3.63 -7.41
CA CYS A 314 14.65 4.01 -8.69
C CYS A 314 13.67 4.72 -9.61
N ARG A 315 14.21 5.57 -10.49
CA ARG A 315 13.45 6.33 -11.47
C ARG A 315 13.96 6.06 -12.87
N THR A 316 13.13 6.36 -13.85
CA THR A 316 13.52 6.50 -15.25
C THR A 316 14.29 7.81 -15.46
N GLY A 317 14.83 7.98 -16.67
CA GLY A 317 15.42 9.24 -17.11
C GLY A 317 14.40 10.37 -17.21
N THR A 318 14.87 11.56 -17.59
CA THR A 318 14.05 12.76 -17.83
C THR A 318 14.10 13.23 -19.28
N GLY A 319 14.71 12.46 -20.18
CA GLY A 319 14.81 12.75 -21.61
C GLY A 319 13.55 12.38 -22.39
N VAL A 320 13.74 11.79 -23.57
CA VAL A 320 12.64 11.33 -24.45
C VAL A 320 12.36 9.83 -24.24
N ASN A 321 13.32 8.97 -24.56
CA ASN A 321 13.21 7.52 -24.37
C ASN A 321 13.79 7.12 -23.01
N GLY A 322 13.31 6.00 -22.42
CA GLY A 322 13.81 5.55 -21.12
C GLY A 322 13.38 6.47 -19.97
N ALA A 323 12.31 7.26 -20.15
CA ALA A 323 12.00 8.45 -19.35
C ALA A 323 10.51 8.52 -19.00
N GLY A 324 10.23 8.99 -17.78
CA GLY A 324 8.86 9.18 -17.28
C GLY A 324 8.28 8.00 -16.49
N LEU A 325 7.33 8.35 -15.63
CA LEU A 325 6.50 7.49 -14.79
C LEU A 325 5.14 8.18 -14.70
N TRP A 326 4.03 7.45 -14.84
CA TRP A 326 2.68 8.03 -14.87
C TRP A 326 1.67 7.17 -14.12
N ILE A 327 0.68 7.85 -13.54
CA ILE A 327 -0.52 7.26 -12.95
C ILE A 327 -1.72 7.74 -13.77
N PHE A 328 -2.42 6.80 -14.39
CA PHE A 328 -3.58 7.05 -15.24
C PHE A 328 -4.88 6.60 -14.53
N THR A 329 -5.98 7.29 -14.83
CA THR A 329 -7.35 6.88 -14.49
C THR A 329 -8.29 7.00 -15.68
N ARG A 330 -9.36 6.19 -15.72
CA ARG A 330 -10.44 6.31 -16.71
C ARG A 330 -11.31 7.54 -16.46
N GLN A 331 -11.50 7.90 -15.19
CA GLN A 331 -12.20 9.12 -14.79
C GLN A 331 -11.27 10.32 -14.88
N GLN A 332 -11.79 11.45 -15.40
CA GLN A 332 -11.06 12.72 -15.41
C GLN A 332 -11.01 13.33 -14.02
N ALA A 333 -12.15 13.38 -13.34
CA ALA A 333 -12.24 13.78 -11.95
C ALA A 333 -11.35 12.86 -11.10
N ARG A 334 -10.52 13.48 -10.27
CA ARG A 334 -9.54 12.77 -9.46
C ARG A 334 -10.22 11.98 -8.34
N ASP A 335 -9.84 10.73 -8.21
CA ASP A 335 -10.09 9.89 -7.04
C ASP A 335 -8.74 9.68 -6.32
N ASP A 336 -8.57 10.33 -5.16
CA ASP A 336 -7.31 10.24 -4.40
C ASP A 336 -7.06 8.84 -3.83
N ALA A 337 -8.08 8.02 -3.60
CA ALA A 337 -7.92 6.64 -3.15
C ALA A 337 -7.34 5.78 -4.27
N VAL A 338 -7.87 5.90 -5.49
CA VAL A 338 -7.33 5.24 -6.69
C VAL A 338 -5.91 5.72 -6.98
N VAL A 339 -5.67 7.05 -6.99
CA VAL A 339 -4.33 7.59 -7.26
C VAL A 339 -3.32 7.10 -6.23
N GLN A 340 -3.66 7.06 -4.94
CA GLN A 340 -2.72 6.54 -3.94
C GLN A 340 -2.51 5.03 -4.06
N LYS A 341 -3.55 4.21 -4.32
CA LYS A 341 -3.39 2.78 -4.57
C LYS A 341 -2.31 2.51 -5.64
N VAL A 342 -2.30 3.31 -6.70
CA VAL A 342 -1.29 3.21 -7.76
C VAL A 342 0.09 3.75 -7.33
N ARG A 343 0.16 4.79 -6.49
CA ARG A 343 1.43 5.25 -5.88
C ARG A 343 2.07 4.20 -4.98
N ASP A 344 1.28 3.53 -4.15
CA ASP A 344 1.78 2.51 -3.22
C ASP A 344 2.26 1.27 -3.98
N LEU A 345 1.52 0.86 -5.03
CA LEU A 345 1.96 -0.16 -5.98
C LEU A 345 3.27 0.23 -6.69
N ALA A 346 3.46 1.50 -7.06
CA ALA A 346 4.71 1.97 -7.65
C ALA A 346 5.89 1.87 -6.66
N VAL A 347 5.69 2.22 -5.38
CA VAL A 347 6.71 2.02 -4.33
C VAL A 347 7.03 0.54 -4.13
N GLN A 348 6.01 -0.32 -4.07
CA GLN A 348 6.20 -1.77 -3.97
C GLN A 348 7.00 -2.34 -5.15
N LYS A 349 6.76 -1.83 -6.36
CA LYS A 349 7.53 -2.16 -7.57
C LYS A 349 8.94 -1.56 -7.58
N GLY A 350 9.31 -0.73 -6.59
CA GLY A 350 10.64 -0.15 -6.42
C GLY A 350 10.85 1.22 -7.07
N PHE A 351 9.78 1.90 -7.49
CA PHE A 351 9.88 3.24 -8.05
C PHE A 351 10.08 4.31 -6.98
N ASP A 352 10.99 5.25 -7.23
CA ASP A 352 11.06 6.49 -6.47
C ASP A 352 9.92 7.43 -6.90
N ILE A 353 8.78 7.35 -6.21
CA ILE A 353 7.59 8.17 -6.50
C ILE A 353 7.72 9.65 -6.09
N THR A 354 8.88 10.10 -5.58
CA THR A 354 9.13 11.53 -5.32
C THR A 354 9.26 12.34 -6.61
N VAL A 355 9.48 11.69 -7.75
CA VAL A 355 9.54 12.31 -9.09
C VAL A 355 8.17 12.72 -9.64
N LEU A 356 7.07 12.23 -9.07
CA LEU A 356 5.71 12.46 -9.57
C LEU A 356 5.16 13.81 -9.09
N ASN A 357 4.75 14.67 -10.02
CA ASN A 357 3.90 15.82 -9.75
C ASN A 357 2.42 15.50 -10.03
N ASP A 358 1.52 16.20 -9.34
CA ASP A 358 0.08 16.15 -9.64
C ASP A 358 -0.23 16.86 -10.96
N VAL A 359 -1.15 16.27 -11.73
CA VAL A 359 -1.71 16.85 -12.97
C VAL A 359 -3.10 17.38 -12.65
N ASP A 360 -3.32 18.67 -12.88
CA ASP A 360 -4.63 19.26 -12.68
C ASP A 360 -5.58 18.91 -13.83
N GLN A 361 -6.61 18.13 -13.51
CA GLN A 361 -7.67 17.66 -14.41
C GLN A 361 -8.99 18.42 -14.24
N THR A 362 -9.02 19.50 -13.44
CA THR A 362 -10.21 20.33 -13.25
C THR A 362 -10.40 21.31 -14.41
N SER A 363 -11.65 21.70 -14.68
CA SER A 363 -11.99 22.81 -15.62
C SER A 363 -11.31 22.71 -17.00
N CYS A 364 -11.09 21.49 -17.50
CA CYS A 364 -10.34 21.27 -18.72
C CYS A 364 -11.13 21.66 -19.99
N PRO A 365 -10.51 22.38 -20.95
CA PRO A 365 -11.10 22.62 -22.26
C PRO A 365 -11.40 21.29 -22.97
N GLN A 366 -12.59 21.21 -23.57
CA GLN A 366 -13.05 20.06 -24.35
C GLN A 366 -12.17 19.84 -25.57
#